data_AF-A0A2W1AJL1-F1
#
_entry.id   AF-A0A2W1AJL1-F1
#
_cell.length_a   1.000
_cell.length_b   1.000
_cell.length_c   1.000
_cell.angle_alpha   90.00
_cell.angle_beta   90.00
_cell.angle_gamma   90.00
#
_symmetry.space_group_name_H-M   'P 1'
#
loop_
_entity.id
_entity.type
_entity.pdbx_description
1 polymer ?
#
loop_
_entity_poly.entity_id
_entity_poly.type
_entity_poly.pdbx_seq_one_letter_code
_entity_poly.pdbx_strand_id
1 'polypeptide(L)'
;MPRLIDRWRRGREASRSMAEMERLVELAEAGEPAAAARAVAGVEALRDSDPNVAASVDPAQLDLIEARALFITGRAGEALAPAHRAAVARPYDVDSRVTHGLVCLALDRLDEAEHEFESVLEEFGGDPDAEDGRRAVRLARGRVPLDEHALPQDVDTAAALLVRCWRRAQAVDVRLAALRGSSAEGAAIAALERAVV
;
A
#
# COMPACT_ATOMS: atom_id res chain seq x y z
N MET A 1 -29.50 -18.55 -27.12
CA MET A 1 -30.08 -17.97 -25.89
C MET A 1 -29.42 -18.44 -24.58
N PRO A 2 -29.14 -19.74 -24.33
CA PRO A 2 -28.56 -20.20 -23.04
C PRO A 2 -27.20 -19.56 -22.69
N ARG A 3 -26.32 -19.42 -23.68
CA ARG A 3 -24.97 -18.86 -23.51
C ARG A 3 -24.93 -17.40 -23.05
N LEU A 4 -25.97 -16.61 -23.30
CA LEU A 4 -26.04 -15.20 -22.90
C LEU A 4 -26.44 -15.05 -21.42
N ILE A 5 -27.40 -15.86 -20.96
CA ILE A 5 -27.85 -15.89 -19.56
C ILE A 5 -26.71 -16.39 -18.66
N ASP A 6 -25.98 -17.40 -19.11
CA ASP A 6 -24.83 -17.95 -18.38
C ASP A 6 -23.67 -16.95 -18.31
N ARG A 7 -23.37 -16.23 -19.40
CA ARG A 7 -22.37 -15.15 -19.40
C ARG A 7 -22.74 -14.04 -18.41
N TRP A 8 -24.00 -13.62 -18.40
CA TRP A 8 -24.47 -12.58 -17.48
C TRP A 8 -24.46 -13.03 -16.02
N ARG A 9 -24.82 -14.28 -15.73
CA ARG A 9 -24.77 -14.84 -14.37
C ARG A 9 -23.34 -14.86 -13.84
N ARG A 10 -22.39 -15.34 -14.65
CA ARG A 10 -20.96 -15.38 -14.33
C ARG A 10 -20.37 -14.00 -14.09
N GLY A 11 -20.70 -13.01 -14.92
CA GLY A 11 -20.27 -11.62 -14.71
C GLY A 11 -20.76 -11.05 -13.37
N ARG A 12 -22.02 -11.28 -13.00
CA ARG A 12 -22.54 -10.85 -11.69
C ARG A 12 -21.87 -11.54 -10.51
N GLU A 13 -21.49 -12.80 -10.66
CA GLU A 13 -20.75 -13.53 -9.63
C GLU A 13 -19.35 -12.93 -9.45
N ALA A 14 -18.63 -12.66 -10.55
CA ALA A 14 -17.33 -12.01 -10.52
C ALA A 14 -17.37 -10.62 -9.85
N SER A 15 -18.37 -9.80 -10.18
CA SER A 15 -18.56 -8.49 -9.53
C SER A 15 -18.83 -8.60 -8.03
N ARG A 16 -19.56 -9.64 -7.59
CA ARG A 16 -19.78 -9.88 -6.16
C ARG A 16 -18.50 -10.31 -5.46
N SER A 17 -17.72 -11.19 -6.07
CA SER A 17 -16.41 -11.58 -5.55
C SER A 17 -15.49 -10.38 -5.41
N MET A 18 -15.44 -9.50 -6.42
CA MET A 18 -14.68 -8.24 -6.35
C MET A 18 -15.10 -7.37 -5.15
N ALA A 19 -16.40 -7.11 -5.02
CA ALA A 19 -16.91 -6.29 -3.92
C ALA A 19 -16.66 -6.92 -2.54
N GLU A 20 -16.66 -8.26 -2.45
CA GLU A 20 -16.34 -8.95 -1.21
C GLU A 20 -14.85 -8.82 -0.86
N MET A 21 -13.96 -8.98 -1.84
CA MET A 21 -12.52 -8.83 -1.60
C MET A 21 -12.16 -7.40 -1.20
N GLU A 22 -12.79 -6.40 -1.82
CA GLU A 22 -12.63 -4.99 -1.45
C GLU A 22 -13.03 -4.75 0.00
N ARG A 23 -14.21 -5.24 0.42
CA ARG A 23 -14.63 -5.16 1.83
C ARG A 23 -13.68 -5.87 2.78
N LEU A 24 -13.14 -7.03 2.39
CA LEU A 24 -12.17 -7.75 3.20
C LEU A 24 -10.88 -6.94 3.39
N VAL A 25 -10.45 -6.19 2.38
CA VAL A 25 -9.31 -5.27 2.51
C VAL A 25 -9.64 -4.11 3.43
N GLU A 26 -10.82 -3.48 3.29
CA GLU A 26 -11.27 -2.40 4.18
C GLU A 26 -11.32 -2.84 5.65
N LEU A 27 -11.86 -4.05 5.92
CA LEU A 27 -11.87 -4.64 7.26
C LEU A 27 -10.46 -4.87 7.79
N ALA A 28 -9.55 -5.31 6.93
CA ALA A 28 -8.17 -5.55 7.32
C ALA A 28 -7.42 -4.24 7.67
N GLU A 29 -7.70 -3.16 6.94
CA GLU A 29 -7.18 -1.83 7.25
C GLU A 29 -7.76 -1.26 8.54
N ALA A 30 -9.04 -1.57 8.83
CA ALA A 30 -9.70 -1.22 10.09
C ALA A 30 -9.25 -2.06 11.31
N GLY A 31 -8.39 -3.07 11.11
CA GLY A 31 -7.77 -3.84 12.20
C GLY A 31 -8.11 -5.33 12.25
N GLU A 32 -8.70 -5.90 11.21
CA GLU A 32 -8.93 -7.35 11.09
C GLU A 32 -7.94 -8.02 10.13
N PRO A 33 -6.67 -8.25 10.52
CA PRO A 33 -5.61 -8.70 9.58
C PRO A 33 -5.91 -10.05 8.91
N ALA A 34 -6.75 -10.90 9.52
CA ALA A 34 -7.18 -12.16 8.92
C ALA A 34 -8.05 -11.96 7.66
N ALA A 35 -8.73 -10.82 7.53
CA ALA A 35 -9.53 -10.49 6.34
C ALA A 35 -8.65 -10.30 5.10
N ALA A 36 -7.46 -9.73 5.24
CA ALA A 36 -6.51 -9.57 4.13
C ALA A 36 -6.07 -10.91 3.55
N ALA A 37 -5.82 -11.93 4.38
CA ALA A 37 -5.48 -13.27 3.89
C ALA A 37 -6.63 -13.90 3.08
N ARG A 38 -7.88 -13.62 3.45
CA ARG A 38 -9.06 -14.06 2.69
C ARG A 38 -9.20 -13.30 1.38
N ALA A 39 -8.87 -12.01 1.34
CA ALA A 39 -8.84 -11.24 0.11
C ALA A 39 -7.79 -11.80 -0.87
N VAL A 40 -6.57 -12.09 -0.40
CA VAL A 40 -5.54 -12.75 -1.23
C VAL A 40 -6.06 -14.06 -1.82
N ALA A 41 -6.61 -14.94 -0.99
CA ALA A 41 -7.16 -16.21 -1.47
C ALA A 41 -8.30 -16.02 -2.48
N GLY A 42 -9.12 -14.99 -2.31
CA GLY A 42 -10.16 -14.60 -3.26
C GLY A 42 -9.59 -14.16 -4.62
N VAL A 43 -8.50 -13.38 -4.60
CA VAL A 43 -7.82 -12.93 -5.83
C VAL A 43 -7.25 -14.12 -6.58
N GLU A 44 -6.53 -15.00 -5.88
CA GLU A 44 -5.98 -16.23 -6.45
C GLU A 44 -7.09 -17.11 -7.05
N ALA A 45 -8.18 -17.33 -6.31
CA ALA A 45 -9.32 -18.10 -6.79
C ALA A 45 -9.99 -17.47 -8.02
N LEU A 46 -10.06 -16.14 -8.10
CA LEU A 46 -10.61 -15.44 -9.26
C LEU A 46 -9.69 -15.55 -10.49
N ARG A 47 -8.37 -15.49 -10.30
CA ARG A 47 -7.39 -15.67 -11.39
C ARG A 47 -7.37 -17.09 -11.94
N ASP A 48 -7.53 -18.08 -11.06
CA ASP A 48 -7.59 -19.50 -11.43
C ASP A 48 -8.97 -19.93 -11.95
N SER A 49 -9.95 -19.03 -11.95
CA SER A 49 -11.31 -19.30 -12.44
C SER A 49 -11.38 -19.37 -13.97
N ASP A 50 -12.59 -19.61 -14.51
CA ASP A 50 -12.84 -19.58 -15.95
C ASP A 50 -12.30 -18.26 -16.56
N PRO A 51 -11.49 -18.28 -17.64
CA PRO A 51 -10.91 -17.08 -18.22
C PRO A 51 -11.94 -16.01 -18.61
N ASN A 52 -13.19 -16.39 -18.91
CA ASN A 52 -14.26 -15.43 -19.20
C ASN A 52 -14.78 -14.73 -17.93
N VAL A 53 -14.69 -15.39 -16.76
CA VAL A 53 -15.00 -14.79 -15.46
C VAL A 53 -13.88 -13.83 -15.07
N ALA A 54 -12.62 -14.28 -15.15
CA ALA A 54 -11.46 -13.43 -14.88
C ALA A 54 -11.41 -12.20 -15.79
N ALA A 55 -11.73 -12.35 -17.09
CA ALA A 55 -11.79 -11.23 -18.03
C ALA A 55 -13.01 -10.30 -17.85
N SER A 56 -13.95 -10.64 -16.95
CA SER A 56 -15.15 -9.82 -16.70
C SER A 56 -14.98 -8.81 -15.57
N VAL A 57 -13.87 -8.85 -14.84
CA VAL A 57 -13.54 -7.88 -13.79
C VAL A 57 -12.53 -6.86 -14.29
N ASP A 58 -12.46 -5.72 -13.63
CA ASP A 58 -11.43 -4.73 -13.89
C ASP A 58 -10.07 -5.24 -13.35
N PRO A 59 -9.08 -5.54 -14.23
CA PRO A 59 -7.81 -6.07 -13.79
C PRO A 59 -7.02 -5.09 -12.92
N ALA A 60 -7.18 -3.77 -13.12
CA ALA A 60 -6.48 -2.78 -12.31
C ALA A 60 -7.05 -2.71 -10.88
N GLN A 61 -8.38 -2.88 -10.72
CA GLN A 61 -8.98 -3.00 -9.38
C GLN A 61 -8.50 -4.27 -8.69
N LEU A 62 -8.43 -5.37 -9.43
CA LEU A 62 -8.00 -6.64 -8.88
C LEU A 62 -6.53 -6.58 -8.41
N ASP A 63 -5.67 -5.93 -9.20
CA ASP A 63 -4.28 -5.69 -8.82
C ASP A 63 -4.16 -4.76 -7.59
N LEU A 64 -4.99 -3.72 -7.47
CA LEU A 64 -5.02 -2.86 -6.28
C LEU A 64 -5.43 -3.65 -5.01
N ILE A 65 -6.49 -4.45 -5.10
CA ILE A 65 -6.96 -5.31 -4.01
C ILE A 65 -5.85 -6.28 -3.59
N GLU A 66 -5.21 -6.94 -4.56
CA GLU A 66 -4.12 -7.86 -4.30
C GLU A 66 -2.95 -7.18 -3.60
N ALA A 67 -2.51 -6.03 -4.11
CA ALA A 67 -1.42 -5.26 -3.54
C ALA A 67 -1.68 -4.88 -2.07
N ARG A 68 -2.85 -4.32 -1.77
CA ARG A 68 -3.24 -3.96 -0.40
C ARG A 68 -3.29 -5.18 0.51
N ALA A 69 -3.91 -6.26 0.05
CA ALA A 69 -4.04 -7.49 0.84
C ALA A 69 -2.67 -8.17 1.12
N LEU A 70 -1.80 -8.25 0.12
CA LEU A 70 -0.42 -8.75 0.28
C LEU A 70 0.39 -7.84 1.22
N PHE A 71 0.24 -6.54 1.09
CA PHE A 71 0.97 -5.59 1.93
C PHE A 71 0.54 -5.71 3.40
N ILE A 72 -0.77 -5.77 3.67
CA ILE A 72 -1.31 -5.93 5.02
C ILE A 72 -0.87 -7.26 5.66
N THR A 73 -0.78 -8.33 4.87
CA THR A 73 -0.32 -9.65 5.33
C THR A 73 1.20 -9.75 5.51
N GLY A 74 1.95 -8.67 5.33
CA GLY A 74 3.40 -8.66 5.51
C GLY A 74 4.19 -9.30 4.37
N ARG A 75 3.56 -9.42 3.20
CA ARG A 75 4.15 -9.92 1.95
C ARG A 75 4.53 -8.75 1.05
N ALA A 76 5.19 -7.73 1.60
CA ALA A 76 5.49 -6.47 0.89
C ALA A 76 6.24 -6.68 -0.45
N GLY A 77 7.16 -7.65 -0.51
CA GLY A 77 7.88 -7.97 -1.74
C GLY A 77 6.97 -8.47 -2.87
N GLU A 78 5.94 -9.25 -2.53
CA GLU A 78 4.96 -9.76 -3.49
C GLU A 78 3.92 -8.70 -3.88
N ALA A 79 3.63 -7.76 -2.97
CA ALA A 79 2.71 -6.65 -3.23
C ALA A 79 3.23 -5.66 -4.30
N LEU A 80 4.54 -5.63 -4.54
CA LEU A 80 5.17 -4.63 -5.41
C LEU A 80 4.69 -4.69 -6.86
N ALA A 81 4.68 -5.88 -7.45
CA ALA A 81 4.27 -6.06 -8.84
C ALA A 81 2.80 -5.67 -9.09
N PRO A 82 1.81 -6.16 -8.31
CA PRO A 82 0.42 -5.72 -8.47
C PRO A 82 0.23 -4.23 -8.15
N ALA A 83 0.91 -3.67 -7.15
CA ALA A 83 0.79 -2.24 -6.82
C ALA A 83 1.23 -1.36 -8.01
N HIS A 84 2.38 -1.69 -8.61
CA HIS A 84 2.87 -1.01 -9.79
C HIS A 84 1.92 -1.16 -11.00
N ARG A 85 1.37 -2.36 -11.25
CA ARG A 85 0.41 -2.56 -12.34
C ARG A 85 -0.86 -1.73 -12.15
N ALA A 86 -1.40 -1.66 -10.93
CA ALA A 86 -2.57 -0.84 -10.62
C ALA A 86 -2.30 0.64 -10.88
N ALA A 87 -1.18 1.18 -10.37
CA ALA A 87 -0.80 2.58 -10.54
C ALA A 87 -0.58 2.95 -12.02
N VAL A 88 0.10 2.09 -12.79
CA VAL A 88 0.32 2.31 -14.24
C VAL A 88 -0.97 2.22 -15.04
N ALA A 89 -1.86 1.28 -14.72
CA ALA A 89 -3.13 1.12 -15.41
C ALA A 89 -4.10 2.27 -15.13
N ARG A 90 -3.97 2.92 -13.95
CA ARG A 90 -4.81 4.04 -13.52
C ARG A 90 -3.95 5.18 -12.96
N PRO A 91 -3.30 5.96 -13.83
CA PRO A 91 -2.36 7.01 -13.40
C PRO A 91 -3.04 8.16 -12.64
N TYR A 92 -4.37 8.26 -12.67
CA TYR A 92 -5.15 9.28 -11.96
C TYR A 92 -5.88 8.73 -10.72
N ASP A 93 -5.65 7.46 -10.36
CA ASP A 93 -6.24 6.85 -9.18
C ASP A 93 -5.30 7.00 -7.99
N VAL A 94 -5.68 7.86 -7.04
CA VAL A 94 -4.88 8.18 -5.85
C VAL A 94 -4.56 6.93 -5.05
N ASP A 95 -5.55 6.06 -4.81
CA ASP A 95 -5.39 4.83 -4.02
C ASP A 95 -4.32 3.90 -4.62
N SER A 96 -4.32 3.72 -5.95
CA SER A 96 -3.32 2.90 -6.64
C SER A 96 -1.91 3.45 -6.47
N ARG A 97 -1.74 4.77 -6.58
CA ARG A 97 -0.44 5.44 -6.47
C ARG A 97 0.08 5.47 -5.04
N VAL A 98 -0.77 5.82 -4.09
CA VAL A 98 -0.46 5.77 -2.64
C VAL A 98 -0.10 4.35 -2.23
N THR A 99 -0.85 3.33 -2.70
CA THR A 99 -0.53 1.93 -2.42
C THR A 99 0.85 1.55 -2.98
N HIS A 100 1.18 1.94 -4.21
CA HIS A 100 2.51 1.70 -4.78
C HIS A 100 3.61 2.42 -3.99
N GLY A 101 3.40 3.70 -3.64
CA GLY A 101 4.32 4.48 -2.82
C GLY A 101 4.59 3.84 -1.45
N LEU A 102 3.55 3.36 -0.77
CA LEU A 102 3.67 2.68 0.53
C LEU A 102 4.45 1.36 0.42
N VAL A 103 4.20 0.57 -0.63
CA VAL A 103 4.95 -0.67 -0.88
C VAL A 103 6.41 -0.36 -1.21
N CYS A 104 6.69 0.67 -2.01
CA CYS A 104 8.05 1.13 -2.29
C CYS A 104 8.75 1.59 -1.01
N LEU A 105 8.09 2.41 -0.18
CA LEU A 105 8.62 2.85 1.12
C LEU A 105 8.95 1.65 2.02
N ALA A 106 8.06 0.66 2.08
CA ALA A 106 8.29 -0.57 2.84
C ALA A 106 9.45 -1.41 2.32
N LEU A 107 9.80 -1.30 1.04
CA LEU A 107 10.90 -2.01 0.40
C LEU A 107 12.19 -1.18 0.30
N ASP A 108 12.24 -0.02 0.95
CA ASP A 108 13.38 0.92 0.92
C ASP A 108 13.67 1.51 -0.48
N ARG A 109 12.63 1.51 -1.33
CA ARG A 109 12.61 2.09 -2.67
C ARG A 109 12.23 3.57 -2.57
N LEU A 110 13.07 4.34 -1.89
CA LEU A 110 12.71 5.69 -1.39
C LEU A 110 12.47 6.70 -2.51
N ASP A 111 13.21 6.62 -3.61
CA ASP A 111 13.03 7.54 -4.75
C ASP A 111 11.71 7.29 -5.47
N GLU A 112 11.32 6.02 -5.63
CA GLU A 112 10.04 5.66 -6.24
C GLU A 112 8.86 5.99 -5.31
N ALA A 113 9.02 5.78 -4.00
CA ALA A 113 8.03 6.19 -3.02
C ALA A 113 7.82 7.72 -3.00
N GLU A 114 8.92 8.48 -3.00
CA GLU A 114 8.88 9.95 -3.07
C GLU A 114 8.14 10.42 -4.31
N HIS A 115 8.48 9.86 -5.48
CA HIS A 115 7.82 10.21 -6.74
C HIS A 115 6.31 9.99 -6.69
N GLU A 116 5.84 8.85 -6.18
CA GLU A 116 4.40 8.57 -6.10
C GLU A 116 3.67 9.58 -5.20
N PHE A 117 4.20 9.82 -4.00
CA PHE A 117 3.56 10.74 -3.06
C PHE A 117 3.62 12.18 -3.53
N GLU A 118 4.76 12.65 -4.03
CA GLU A 118 4.89 14.02 -4.54
C GLU A 118 3.96 14.28 -5.71
N SER A 119 3.90 13.36 -6.67
CA SER A 119 3.05 13.55 -7.83
C SER A 119 1.55 13.44 -7.51
N VAL A 120 1.14 12.67 -6.50
CA VAL A 120 -0.25 12.74 -5.97
C VAL A 120 -0.53 14.13 -5.38
N LEU A 121 0.38 14.66 -4.57
CA LEU A 121 0.22 15.97 -3.94
C LEU A 121 0.24 17.13 -4.95
N GLU A 122 1.05 17.04 -5.99
CA GLU A 122 1.12 18.03 -7.07
C GLU A 122 -0.17 18.06 -7.91
N GLU A 123 -0.74 16.90 -8.19
CA GLU A 123 -1.87 16.76 -9.10
C GLU A 123 -3.23 16.95 -8.42
N PHE A 124 -3.40 16.40 -7.23
CA PHE A 124 -4.68 16.36 -6.53
C PHE A 124 -4.74 17.29 -5.32
N GLY A 125 -3.58 17.63 -4.74
CA GLY A 125 -3.46 18.55 -3.60
C GLY A 125 -3.97 17.96 -2.28
N GLY A 126 -3.14 18.01 -1.24
CA GLY A 126 -3.59 17.80 0.15
C GLY A 126 -4.19 16.44 0.47
N ASP A 127 -3.78 15.39 -0.25
CA ASP A 127 -4.13 14.01 0.10
C ASP A 127 -3.38 13.60 1.40
N PRO A 128 -4.08 13.28 2.50
CA PRO A 128 -3.44 13.03 3.79
C PRO A 128 -2.49 11.84 3.78
N ASP A 129 -2.84 10.76 3.07
CA ASP A 129 -2.02 9.55 3.01
C ASP A 129 -0.73 9.80 2.22
N ALA A 130 -0.80 10.59 1.13
CA ALA A 130 0.38 11.02 0.40
C ALA A 130 1.26 12.00 1.20
N GLU A 131 0.67 12.90 2.00
CA GLU A 131 1.44 13.77 2.90
C GLU A 131 2.20 12.96 3.95
N ASP A 132 1.52 12.04 4.62
CA ASP A 132 2.13 11.16 5.62
C ASP A 132 3.20 10.26 4.99
N GLY A 133 2.94 9.74 3.78
CA GLY A 133 3.91 9.00 2.98
C GLY A 133 5.17 9.81 2.67
N ARG A 134 5.03 11.04 2.18
CA ARG A 134 6.14 11.97 1.90
C ARG A 134 6.96 12.26 3.16
N ARG A 135 6.29 12.51 4.29
CA ARG A 135 6.96 12.73 5.59
C ARG A 135 7.70 11.47 6.06
N ALA A 136 7.11 10.30 5.88
CA ALA A 136 7.75 9.02 6.19
C ALA A 136 8.99 8.75 5.32
N VAL A 137 8.98 9.14 4.03
CA VAL A 137 10.18 9.10 3.18
C VAL A 137 11.31 9.97 3.76
N ARG A 138 11.00 11.19 4.25
CA ARG A 138 12.00 12.06 4.88
C ARG A 138 12.62 11.42 6.13
N LEU A 139 11.80 10.79 6.98
CA LEU A 139 12.29 10.02 8.12
C LEU A 139 13.14 8.82 7.71
N ALA A 140 12.74 8.09 6.66
CA ALA A 140 13.51 6.97 6.14
C ALA A 140 14.89 7.39 5.62
N ARG A 141 15.02 8.64 5.15
CA ARG A 141 16.31 9.27 4.80
C ARG A 141 17.03 9.88 6.00
N GLY A 142 16.50 9.75 7.22
CA GLY A 142 17.09 10.25 8.45
C GLY A 142 17.03 11.77 8.62
N ARG A 143 16.07 12.46 7.99
CA ARG A 143 16.00 13.93 7.96
C ARG A 143 14.81 14.46 8.75
N VAL A 144 15.04 15.51 9.56
CA VAL A 144 14.00 16.41 10.09
C VAL A 144 14.46 17.88 9.93
N PRO A 145 13.57 18.90 9.90
CA PRO A 145 12.10 18.83 9.95
C PRO A 145 11.51 18.13 8.70
N LEU A 146 10.33 17.52 8.86
CA LEU A 146 9.70 16.72 7.81
C LEU A 146 9.26 17.57 6.61
N ASP A 147 8.76 18.78 6.88
CA ASP A 147 8.51 19.83 5.92
C ASP A 147 8.45 21.17 6.69
N GLU A 148 8.21 22.28 5.99
CA GLU A 148 8.19 23.62 6.60
C GLU A 148 7.00 23.87 7.55
N HIS A 149 5.96 23.04 7.47
CA HIS A 149 4.72 23.17 8.24
C HIS A 149 4.54 22.06 9.29
N ALA A 150 5.42 21.06 9.29
CA ALA A 150 5.32 19.89 10.13
C ALA A 150 5.31 20.24 11.62
N LEU A 151 4.26 19.80 12.30
CA LEU A 151 4.07 19.89 13.73
C LEU A 151 4.72 18.67 14.42
N PRO A 152 5.02 18.74 15.73
CA PRO A 152 5.62 17.61 16.44
C PRO A 152 4.86 16.29 16.30
N GLN A 153 3.52 16.31 16.28
CA GLN A 153 2.72 15.11 16.08
C GLN A 153 2.88 14.48 14.69
N ASP A 154 3.23 15.27 13.67
CA ASP A 154 3.42 14.76 12.32
C ASP A 154 4.68 13.87 12.23
N VAL A 155 5.66 14.14 13.10
CA VAL A 155 6.85 13.29 13.28
C VAL A 155 6.45 11.93 13.83
N ASP A 156 5.58 11.90 14.85
CA ASP A 156 5.13 10.65 15.44
C ASP A 156 4.21 9.86 14.48
N THR A 157 3.34 10.54 13.72
CA THR A 157 2.52 9.91 12.66
C THR A 157 3.38 9.30 11.57
N ALA A 158 4.34 10.06 11.02
CA ALA A 158 5.25 9.57 10.00
C ALA A 158 6.12 8.42 10.50
N ALA A 159 6.58 8.47 11.76
CA ALA A 159 7.33 7.38 12.39
C ALA A 159 6.49 6.11 12.54
N ALA A 160 5.24 6.25 12.99
CA ALA A 160 4.30 5.13 13.11
C ALA A 160 3.99 4.49 11.76
N LEU A 161 3.77 5.29 10.70
CA LEU A 161 3.59 4.81 9.34
C LEU A 161 4.83 4.07 8.84
N LEU A 162 6.02 4.65 9.00
CA LEU A 162 7.27 4.06 8.53
C LEU A 162 7.57 2.74 9.22
N VAL A 163 7.43 2.68 10.56
CA VAL A 163 7.61 1.43 11.31
C VAL A 163 6.57 0.38 10.89
N ARG A 164 5.32 0.76 10.63
CA ARG A 164 4.31 -0.17 10.10
C ARG A 164 4.73 -0.74 8.73
N CYS A 165 5.22 0.10 7.83
CA CYS A 165 5.74 -0.31 6.53
C CYS A 165 6.92 -1.28 6.68
N TRP A 166 7.86 -0.98 7.58
CA TRP A 166 8.99 -1.86 7.84
C TRP A 166 8.61 -3.18 8.50
N ARG A 167 7.59 -3.20 9.39
CA ARG A 167 7.04 -4.45 9.93
C ARG A 167 6.46 -5.33 8.83
N ARG A 168 5.71 -4.73 7.89
CA ARG A 168 5.17 -5.44 6.72
C ARG A 168 6.25 -5.95 5.76
N ALA A 169 7.44 -5.39 5.81
CA ALA A 169 8.61 -5.87 5.08
C ALA A 169 9.58 -6.69 5.95
N GLN A 170 9.24 -6.97 7.22
CA GLN A 170 10.06 -7.70 8.18
C GLN A 170 11.49 -7.13 8.33
N ALA A 171 11.60 -5.80 8.31
CA ALA A 171 12.88 -5.10 8.19
C ALA A 171 13.04 -3.92 9.15
N VAL A 172 12.30 -3.90 10.27
CA VAL A 172 12.43 -2.85 11.31
C VAL A 172 13.86 -2.80 11.86
N ASP A 173 14.39 -3.92 12.33
CA ASP A 173 15.67 -3.96 13.03
C ASP A 173 16.83 -3.58 12.10
N VAL A 174 16.84 -4.13 10.88
CA VAL A 174 17.90 -3.86 9.90
C VAL A 174 17.89 -2.39 9.45
N ARG A 175 16.72 -1.79 9.26
CA ARG A 175 16.62 -0.39 8.82
C ARG A 175 16.94 0.60 9.93
N LEU A 176 16.52 0.32 11.16
CA LEU A 176 16.93 1.11 12.31
C LEU A 176 18.44 1.03 12.55
N ALA A 177 19.04 -0.15 12.44
CA ALA A 177 20.49 -0.31 12.56
C ALA A 177 21.23 0.47 11.46
N ALA A 178 20.76 0.41 10.21
CA ALA A 178 21.33 1.18 9.10
C ALA A 178 21.26 2.69 9.34
N LEU A 179 20.13 3.20 9.84
CA LEU A 179 19.98 4.63 10.17
C LEU A 179 20.93 5.06 11.29
N ARG A 180 21.04 4.29 12.37
CA ARG A 180 21.98 4.56 13.48
C ARG A 180 23.45 4.59 13.03
N GLY A 181 23.79 3.82 12.01
CA GLY A 181 25.14 3.79 11.43
C GLY A 181 25.42 4.86 10.37
N SER A 182 24.44 5.70 10.04
CA SER A 182 24.56 6.74 9.00
C SER A 182 24.66 8.14 9.62
N SER A 183 24.68 9.18 8.79
CA SER A 183 24.62 10.59 9.23
C SER A 183 23.19 11.05 9.57
N ALA A 184 22.28 10.13 9.85
CA ALA A 184 20.90 10.44 10.19
C ALA A 184 20.81 11.28 11.46
N GLU A 185 19.83 12.17 11.50
CA GLU A 185 19.62 13.05 12.63
C GLU A 185 19.08 12.28 13.84
N GLY A 186 19.64 12.53 15.02
CA GLY A 186 19.26 11.82 16.24
C GLY A 186 17.78 11.95 16.60
N ALA A 187 17.14 13.06 16.23
CA ALA A 187 15.71 13.27 16.43
C ALA A 187 14.85 12.34 15.57
N ALA A 188 15.26 12.05 14.33
CA ALA A 188 14.58 11.09 13.46
C ALA A 188 14.67 9.67 14.04
N ILE A 189 15.86 9.26 14.48
CA ILE A 189 16.09 7.96 15.11
C ILE A 189 15.24 7.82 16.38
N ALA A 190 15.25 8.83 17.25
CA ALA A 190 14.49 8.80 18.50
C ALA A 190 12.98 8.70 18.27
N ALA A 191 12.45 9.33 17.22
CA ALA A 191 11.03 9.19 16.85
C ALA A 191 10.69 7.76 16.43
N LEU A 192 11.52 7.15 15.59
CA LEU A 192 11.32 5.79 15.12
C LEU A 192 11.44 4.76 16.25
N GLU A 193 12.37 4.96 17.18
CA GLU A 193 12.52 4.09 18.36
C GLU A 193 11.28 4.12 19.26
N ARG A 194 10.66 5.29 19.44
CA ARG A 194 9.38 5.39 20.17
C ARG A 194 8.26 4.65 19.47
N ALA A 195 8.21 4.68 18.14
CA ALA A 195 7.18 4.02 17.33
C ALA A 195 7.33 2.49 17.24
N VAL A 196 8.48 1.93 17.61
CA VAL A 196 8.70 0.47 17.66
C VAL A 196 8.11 -0.17 18.92
N VAL A 197 8.08 0.55 20.04
CA VAL A 197 7.55 0.07 21.33
C VAL A 197 6.03 -0.04 21.27
#